data_AF-A0A8S3HQ26-F1
#
_entry.id   AF-A0A8S3HQ26-F1
#
_cell.length_a   1.000
_cell.length_b   1.000
_cell.length_c   1.000
_cell.angle_alpha   90.00
_cell.angle_beta   90.00
_cell.angle_gamma   90.00
#
_symmetry.space_group_name_H-M   'P 1'
#
loop_
_entity.id
_entity.type
_entity.pdbx_description
1 polymer ?
#
loop_
_entity_poly.entity_id
_entity_poly.type
_entity_poly.pdbx_seq_one_letter_code
_entity_poly.pdbx_strand_id
1 'polypeptide(L)'
;TSLNSYITANANTTQPSSNTTFASGEKLLSGRYESLDYECDESEIAHMEEKRLGYQHTRRLVVLKWFIMLLIGISTGLTAVFVDYTVKKLTKFKFSYVQNKLDYCLAEHCLFQPYLAWIGINMGMVLVAGFLILWEPVARGSGIPQVKCYLNGVAVPHVLRLKALVAKVLGVIFAVSGGLAVGKEGPMIHSGAIIAGGISQGKSSSLKIDLHIFKYFRTDKHKRDFVAAGAAAGVAAAFGAPVGGVLFALEEGASFFNQQLTWFI
;
A
#
# COMPACT_ATOMS: atom_id res chain seq x y z
N THR A 1 10.49 -60.04 -27.55
CA THR A 1 10.91 -59.64 -28.90
C THR A 1 10.01 -58.50 -29.36
N SER A 2 10.59 -57.29 -29.40
CA SER A 2 10.19 -56.00 -30.01
C SER A 2 8.74 -55.66 -30.38
N LEU A 3 8.29 -54.46 -29.95
CA LEU A 3 7.56 -53.42 -30.71
C LEU A 3 7.14 -52.31 -29.70
N ASN A 4 7.98 -51.34 -29.35
CA ASN A 4 8.26 -50.05 -30.01
C ASN A 4 7.06 -49.18 -30.45
N SER A 5 7.14 -47.93 -29.98
CA SER A 5 6.64 -46.65 -30.51
C SER A 5 5.14 -46.33 -30.47
N TYR A 6 4.75 -45.63 -29.40
CA TYR A 6 3.56 -44.79 -29.35
C TYR A 6 3.81 -43.45 -30.07
N ILE A 7 3.12 -43.30 -31.20
CA ILE A 7 2.27 -42.16 -31.61
C ILE A 7 2.88 -40.75 -31.49
N THR A 8 3.42 -40.28 -32.62
CA THR A 8 3.34 -38.90 -33.10
C THR A 8 1.98 -38.65 -33.76
N ALA A 9 1.21 -37.65 -33.34
CA ALA A 9 0.10 -37.10 -34.14
C ALA A 9 -0.26 -35.66 -33.74
N ASN A 10 0.10 -34.75 -34.65
CA ASN A 10 -0.58 -33.51 -35.08
C ASN A 10 -1.74 -32.94 -34.24
N ALA A 11 -1.61 -31.66 -33.89
CA ALA A 11 -2.74 -30.73 -33.78
C ALA A 11 -2.37 -29.38 -34.42
N ASN A 12 -2.54 -29.31 -35.73
CA ASN A 12 -2.76 -28.06 -36.46
C ASN A 12 -4.27 -27.79 -36.43
N THR A 13 -4.71 -26.73 -35.76
CA THR A 13 -6.03 -26.15 -36.02
C THR A 13 -6.04 -24.65 -35.74
N THR A 14 -6.19 -23.90 -36.84
CA THR A 14 -6.96 -22.66 -36.98
C THR A 14 -6.48 -21.39 -36.26
N GLN A 15 -5.69 -20.58 -36.98
CA GLN A 15 -5.80 -19.12 -36.88
C GLN A 15 -7.10 -18.65 -37.55
N PRO A 16 -7.75 -17.62 -37.00
CA PRO A 16 -8.43 -16.61 -37.80
C PRO A 16 -7.65 -15.30 -37.74
N SER A 17 -7.29 -14.83 -38.94
CA SER A 17 -6.88 -13.46 -39.22
C SER A 17 -8.02 -12.49 -38.92
N SER A 18 -7.86 -11.65 -37.91
CA SER A 18 -8.61 -10.39 -37.79
C SER A 18 -7.69 -9.27 -37.30
N ASN A 19 -7.60 -8.23 -38.13
CA ASN A 19 -6.87 -6.99 -37.87
C ASN A 19 -7.28 -6.39 -36.52
N THR A 20 -6.40 -6.46 -35.53
CA THR A 20 -6.51 -5.68 -34.29
C THR A 20 -5.13 -5.18 -33.87
N THR A 21 -4.82 -3.95 -34.25
CA THR A 21 -3.70 -3.15 -33.72
C THR A 21 -3.80 -2.88 -32.21
N PHE A 22 -4.85 -3.37 -31.54
CA PHE A 22 -5.05 -3.31 -30.08
C PHE A 22 -4.26 -4.37 -29.29
N ALA A 23 -3.77 -5.44 -29.92
CA ALA A 23 -3.22 -6.60 -29.20
C ALA A 23 -1.75 -6.50 -28.76
N SER A 24 -0.99 -5.51 -29.24
CA SER A 24 0.45 -5.40 -28.94
C SER A 24 0.71 -4.75 -27.58
N GLY A 25 -0.07 -3.73 -27.20
CA GLY A 25 0.07 -3.02 -25.92
C GLY A 25 -0.40 -3.82 -24.72
N GLU A 26 -1.51 -4.57 -24.83
CA GLU A 26 -2.04 -5.41 -23.74
C GLU A 26 -1.13 -6.59 -23.41
N LYS A 27 -0.56 -7.25 -24.43
CA LYS A 27 0.45 -8.31 -24.22
C LYS A 27 1.71 -7.80 -23.52
N LEU A 28 2.12 -6.56 -23.83
CA LEU A 28 3.28 -5.91 -23.20
C LEU A 28 3.01 -5.47 -21.75
N LEU A 29 1.77 -5.06 -21.45
CA LEU A 29 1.33 -4.75 -20.09
C LEU A 29 1.23 -6.02 -19.24
N SER A 30 0.62 -7.09 -19.78
CA SER A 30 0.45 -8.37 -19.08
C SER A 30 1.78 -9.05 -18.75
N GLY A 31 2.80 -8.94 -19.59
CA GLY A 31 4.12 -9.52 -19.31
C GLY A 31 4.95 -8.78 -18.24
N ARG A 32 4.54 -7.58 -17.82
CA ARG A 32 5.27 -6.79 -16.81
C ARG A 32 4.78 -7.07 -15.38
N TYR A 33 3.58 -7.59 -15.23
CA TYR A 33 2.99 -7.87 -13.92
C TYR A 33 2.98 -9.37 -13.69
N GLU A 34 3.63 -9.79 -12.62
CA GLU A 34 3.63 -11.18 -12.15
C GLU A 34 2.45 -11.40 -11.21
N SER A 35 2.01 -12.65 -11.08
CA SER A 35 1.05 -13.05 -10.05
C SER A 35 1.77 -13.34 -8.73
N LEU A 36 1.09 -13.06 -7.62
CA LEU A 36 1.51 -13.48 -6.28
C LEU A 36 0.92 -14.84 -5.95
N ASP A 37 1.73 -15.74 -5.41
CA ASP A 37 1.27 -17.07 -5.00
C ASP A 37 0.65 -17.03 -3.59
N TYR A 38 -0.68 -17.06 -3.56
CA TYR A 38 -1.47 -17.08 -2.32
C TYR A 38 -1.95 -18.46 -1.92
N GLU A 39 -1.76 -19.45 -2.80
CA GLU A 39 -2.06 -20.83 -2.51
C GLU A 39 -1.10 -21.36 -1.43
N CYS A 40 -1.61 -22.31 -0.64
CA CYS A 40 -0.78 -22.96 0.35
C CYS A 40 0.13 -23.96 -0.36
N ASP A 41 1.39 -24.03 0.05
CA ASP A 41 2.23 -25.13 -0.38
C ASP A 41 1.75 -26.43 0.26
N GLU A 42 1.15 -27.31 -0.53
CA GLU A 42 0.70 -28.65 -0.12
C GLU A 42 1.80 -29.71 -0.33
N SER A 43 3.05 -29.30 -0.53
CA SER A 43 4.17 -30.22 -0.67
C SER A 43 4.31 -31.15 0.55
N GLU A 44 4.79 -32.37 0.29
CA GLU A 44 5.05 -33.33 1.38
C GLU A 44 6.05 -32.77 2.41
N ILE A 45 6.98 -31.92 1.97
CA ILE A 45 7.97 -31.26 2.82
C ILE A 45 7.27 -30.29 3.79
N ALA A 46 6.34 -29.46 3.31
CA ALA A 46 5.58 -28.54 4.14
C ALA A 46 4.73 -29.30 5.18
N HIS A 47 4.06 -30.38 4.77
CA HIS A 47 3.29 -31.23 5.69
C HIS A 47 4.17 -31.93 6.74
N MET A 48 5.36 -32.39 6.37
CA MET A 48 6.32 -32.96 7.32
C MET A 48 6.84 -31.91 8.30
N GLU A 49 7.07 -30.67 7.84
CA GLU A 49 7.49 -29.57 8.69
C GLU A 49 6.40 -29.20 9.72
N GLU A 50 5.14 -29.06 9.30
CA GLU A 50 4.03 -28.80 10.22
C GLU A 50 3.87 -29.91 11.27
N LYS A 51 3.93 -31.19 10.86
CA LYS A 51 3.89 -32.33 11.78
C LYS A 51 5.05 -32.32 12.76
N ARG A 52 6.23 -31.90 12.33
CA ARG A 52 7.45 -31.82 13.17
C ARG A 52 7.38 -30.68 14.18
N LEU A 53 6.83 -29.53 13.81
CA LEU A 53 6.82 -28.33 14.64
C LEU A 53 5.87 -28.44 15.85
N GLY A 54 4.83 -29.25 15.75
CA GLY A 54 3.95 -29.61 16.87
C GLY A 54 3.12 -28.45 17.44
N TYR A 55 2.20 -28.76 18.36
CA TYR A 55 1.20 -27.81 18.87
C TYR A 55 1.78 -26.55 19.53
N GLN A 56 2.87 -26.69 20.30
CA GLN A 56 3.49 -25.55 20.99
C GLN A 56 4.04 -24.50 20.01
N HIS A 57 4.56 -24.94 18.86
CA HIS A 57 5.06 -24.03 17.83
C HIS A 57 3.92 -23.26 17.17
N THR A 58 2.83 -23.94 16.79
CA THR A 58 1.63 -23.30 16.24
C THR A 58 1.08 -22.25 17.21
N ARG A 59 1.02 -22.56 18.51
CA ARG A 59 0.57 -21.59 19.52
C ARG A 59 1.45 -20.35 19.57
N ARG A 60 2.79 -20.51 19.48
CA ARG A 60 3.72 -19.37 19.42
C ARG A 60 3.51 -18.52 18.17
N LEU A 61 3.29 -19.14 17.01
CA LEU A 61 3.03 -18.41 15.75
C LEU A 61 1.74 -17.59 15.83
N VAL A 62 0.66 -18.14 16.41
CA VAL A 62 -0.60 -17.42 16.59
C VAL A 62 -0.42 -16.19 17.48
N VAL A 63 0.28 -16.34 18.61
CA VAL A 63 0.60 -15.22 19.51
C VAL A 63 1.47 -14.18 18.79
N LEU A 64 2.43 -14.63 17.99
CA LEU A 64 3.30 -13.75 17.21
C LEU A 64 2.53 -12.98 16.14
N LYS A 65 1.54 -13.61 15.48
CA LYS A 65 0.64 -12.97 14.53
C LYS A 65 -0.18 -11.87 15.21
N TRP A 66 -0.77 -12.13 16.37
CA TRP A 66 -1.46 -11.11 17.18
C TRP A 66 -0.55 -9.91 17.51
N PHE A 67 0.68 -10.20 17.94
CA PHE A 67 1.65 -9.16 18.27
C PHE A 67 2.02 -8.30 17.05
N ILE A 68 2.23 -8.91 15.88
CA ILE A 68 2.48 -8.19 14.63
C ILE A 68 1.29 -7.31 14.26
N MET A 69 0.05 -7.82 14.34
CA MET A 69 -1.16 -7.04 14.03
C MET A 69 -1.29 -5.82 14.94
N LEU A 70 -1.03 -5.97 16.23
CA LEU A 70 -1.01 -4.87 17.19
C LEU A 70 0.05 -3.81 16.82
N LEU A 71 1.26 -4.25 16.44
CA LEU A 71 2.34 -3.35 16.02
C LEU A 71 1.95 -2.56 14.77
N ILE A 72 1.29 -3.20 13.81
CA ILE A 72 0.79 -2.58 12.57
C ILE A 72 -0.24 -1.51 12.89
N GLY A 73 -1.22 -1.82 13.76
CA GLY A 73 -2.24 -0.87 14.18
C GLY A 73 -1.65 0.38 14.85
N ILE A 74 -0.75 0.18 15.83
CA ILE A 74 -0.07 1.29 16.52
C ILE A 74 0.75 2.13 15.55
N SER A 75 1.53 1.49 14.67
CA SER A 75 2.39 2.19 13.71
C SER A 75 1.57 2.98 12.68
N THR A 76 0.45 2.43 12.22
CA THR A 76 -0.46 3.09 11.28
C THR A 76 -1.16 4.27 11.94
N GLY A 77 -1.65 4.11 13.18
CA GLY A 77 -2.24 5.20 13.95
C GLY A 77 -1.26 6.33 14.25
N LEU A 78 -0.02 6.01 14.62
CA LEU A 78 1.03 7.01 14.83
C LEU A 78 1.34 7.80 13.54
N THR A 79 1.39 7.10 12.40
CA THR A 79 1.57 7.73 11.09
C THR A 79 0.41 8.67 10.76
N ALA A 80 -0.84 8.27 11.06
CA ALA A 80 -2.03 9.10 10.85
C ALA A 80 -1.99 10.39 11.69
N VAL A 81 -1.67 10.25 12.98
CA VAL A 81 -1.53 11.38 13.91
C VAL A 81 -0.40 12.31 13.45
N PHE A 82 0.72 11.75 13.00
CA PHE A 82 1.83 12.54 12.48
C PHE A 82 1.44 13.36 11.24
N VAL A 83 0.74 12.76 10.28
CA VAL A 83 0.24 13.46 9.08
C VAL A 83 -0.73 14.56 9.47
N ASP A 84 -1.73 14.25 10.28
CA ASP A 84 -2.77 15.19 10.68
C ASP A 84 -2.21 16.37 11.48
N TYR A 85 -1.35 16.09 12.46
CA TYR A 85 -0.67 17.12 13.25
C TYR A 85 0.18 18.04 12.37
N THR A 86 0.97 17.47 11.45
CA THR A 86 1.86 18.23 10.57
C THR A 86 1.07 19.11 9.60
N VAL A 87 0.02 18.56 8.96
CA VAL A 87 -0.87 19.31 8.08
C VAL A 87 -1.53 20.47 8.82
N LYS A 88 -2.09 20.23 10.01
CA LYS A 88 -2.72 21.27 10.84
C LYS A 88 -1.73 22.38 11.18
N LYS A 89 -0.50 22.02 11.57
CA LYS A 89 0.54 22.99 11.93
C LYS A 89 0.99 23.83 10.74
N LEU A 90 1.26 23.21 9.59
CA LEU A 90 1.65 23.90 8.36
C LEU A 90 0.53 24.82 7.84
N THR A 91 -0.70 24.32 7.82
CA THR A 91 -1.87 25.08 7.35
C THR A 91 -2.16 26.26 8.27
N LYS A 92 -2.07 26.09 9.60
CA LYS A 92 -2.21 27.19 10.57
C LYS A 92 -1.11 28.25 10.39
N PHE A 93 0.14 27.82 10.19
CA PHE A 93 1.25 28.73 9.93
C PHE A 93 1.02 29.53 8.63
N LYS A 94 0.62 28.86 7.54
CA LYS A 94 0.28 29.50 6.27
C LYS A 94 -0.83 30.55 6.44
N PHE A 95 -1.96 30.16 7.02
CA PHE A 95 -3.10 31.07 7.16
C PHE A 95 -2.81 32.22 8.12
N SER A 96 -2.06 31.99 9.20
CA SER A 96 -1.64 33.06 10.11
C SER A 96 -0.72 34.07 9.41
N TYR A 97 0.23 33.59 8.59
CA TYR A 97 1.10 34.49 7.83
C TYR A 97 0.33 35.32 6.80
N VAL A 98 -0.57 34.69 6.05
CA VAL A 98 -1.39 35.38 5.03
C VAL A 98 -2.37 36.35 5.69
N GLN A 99 -3.00 35.98 6.81
CA GLN A 99 -3.94 36.82 7.53
C GLN A 99 -3.25 38.08 8.10
N ASN A 100 -2.07 37.94 8.73
CA ASN A 100 -1.32 39.08 9.22
C ASN A 100 -0.95 40.08 8.10
N LYS A 101 -0.65 39.57 6.88
CA LYS A 101 -0.39 40.43 5.71
C LYS A 101 -1.66 41.05 5.16
N LEU A 102 -2.78 40.34 5.19
CA LEU A 102 -4.07 40.82 4.74
C LEU A 102 -4.55 41.97 5.64
N ASP A 103 -4.49 41.81 6.96
CA ASP A 103 -4.94 42.81 7.94
C ASP A 103 -4.14 44.12 7.84
N TYR A 104 -2.83 44.02 7.62
CA TYR A 104 -1.98 45.18 7.36
C TYR A 104 -2.35 45.89 6.03
N CYS A 105 -2.54 45.13 4.96
CA CYS A 105 -2.77 45.69 3.62
C CYS A 105 -4.21 46.17 3.39
N LEU A 106 -5.17 45.73 4.21
CA LEU A 106 -6.55 46.23 4.19
C LEU A 106 -6.61 47.72 4.55
N ALA A 107 -5.71 48.21 5.41
CA ALA A 107 -5.62 49.61 5.79
C ALA A 107 -4.97 50.50 4.70
N GLU A 108 -4.04 49.95 3.92
CA GLU A 108 -3.26 50.68 2.90
C GLU A 108 -3.74 50.43 1.45
N HIS A 109 -4.90 49.79 1.24
CA HIS A 109 -5.48 49.43 -0.07
C HIS A 109 -4.58 48.55 -0.97
N CYS A 110 -3.60 47.84 -0.42
CA CYS A 110 -2.61 47.05 -1.16
C CYS A 110 -2.93 45.54 -1.21
N LEU A 111 -4.13 45.18 -1.66
CA LEU A 111 -4.63 43.78 -1.66
C LEU A 111 -3.86 42.80 -2.55
N PHE A 112 -3.07 43.30 -3.50
CA PHE A 112 -2.28 42.46 -4.41
C PHE A 112 -1.17 41.67 -3.70
N GLN A 113 -0.54 42.26 -2.68
CA GLN A 113 0.58 41.66 -1.96
C GLN A 113 0.20 40.39 -1.17
N PRO A 114 -0.88 40.36 -0.34
CA PRO A 114 -1.30 39.13 0.33
C PRO A 114 -1.78 38.06 -0.65
N TYR A 115 -2.38 38.46 -1.78
CA TYR A 115 -2.79 37.53 -2.84
C TYR A 115 -1.59 36.81 -3.48
N LEU A 116 -0.55 37.55 -3.86
CA LEU A 116 0.70 36.96 -4.37
C LEU A 116 1.38 36.06 -3.34
N ALA A 117 1.41 36.47 -2.07
CA ALA A 117 2.00 35.66 -1.00
C ALA A 117 1.24 34.33 -0.82
N TRP A 118 -0.10 34.35 -0.87
CA TRP A 118 -0.92 33.16 -0.79
C TRP A 118 -0.67 32.20 -1.96
N ILE A 119 -0.65 32.72 -3.19
CA ILE A 119 -0.32 31.92 -4.38
C ILE A 119 1.10 31.36 -4.29
N GLY A 120 2.08 32.18 -3.92
CA GLY A 120 3.49 31.77 -3.84
C GLY A 120 3.71 30.64 -2.83
N ILE A 121 3.07 30.72 -1.65
CA ILE A 121 3.18 29.66 -0.63
C ILE A 121 2.51 28.36 -1.11
N ASN A 122 1.30 28.44 -1.68
CA ASN A 122 0.62 27.26 -2.20
C ASN A 122 1.45 26.62 -3.33
N MET A 123 1.92 27.41 -4.30
CA MET A 123 2.76 26.94 -5.41
C MET A 123 4.03 26.26 -4.90
N GLY A 124 4.74 26.88 -3.94
CA GLY A 124 5.94 26.29 -3.34
C GLY A 124 5.68 24.94 -2.68
N MET A 125 4.62 24.81 -1.89
CA MET A 125 4.24 23.53 -1.27
C MET A 125 3.89 22.46 -2.31
N VAL A 126 3.11 22.81 -3.34
CA VAL A 126 2.72 21.87 -4.40
C VAL A 126 3.92 21.43 -5.24
N LEU A 127 4.88 22.32 -5.51
CA LEU A 127 6.11 21.95 -6.22
C LEU A 127 6.93 20.91 -5.44
N VAL A 128 7.04 21.05 -4.12
CA VAL A 128 7.69 20.05 -3.25
C VAL A 128 6.96 18.71 -3.32
N ALA A 129 5.62 18.71 -3.27
CA ALA A 129 4.83 17.50 -3.43
C ALA A 129 5.05 16.84 -4.81
N GLY A 130 5.10 17.64 -5.87
CA GLY A 130 5.40 17.18 -7.23
C GLY A 130 6.78 16.53 -7.34
N PHE A 131 7.81 17.16 -6.75
CA PHE A 131 9.17 16.62 -6.73
C PHE A 131 9.25 15.26 -6.01
N LEU A 132 8.54 15.10 -4.89
CA LEU A 132 8.46 13.82 -4.16
C LEU A 132 7.84 12.70 -5.02
N ILE A 133 6.83 13.02 -5.84
CA ILE A 133 6.21 12.06 -6.77
C ILE A 133 7.14 11.74 -7.94
N LEU A 134 7.96 12.69 -8.41
CA LEU A 134 8.98 12.41 -9.42
C LEU A 134 10.07 11.47 -8.88
N TRP A 135 10.40 11.58 -7.59
CA TRP A 135 11.38 10.70 -6.95
C TRP A 135 10.86 9.27 -6.78
N GLU A 136 9.58 9.08 -6.49
CA GLU A 136 8.93 7.78 -6.40
C GLU A 136 7.54 7.79 -7.08
N PRO A 137 7.44 7.40 -8.37
CA PRO A 137 6.21 7.55 -9.16
C PRO A 137 5.05 6.67 -8.66
N VAL A 138 5.35 5.58 -7.96
CA VAL A 138 4.34 4.68 -7.36
C VAL A 138 3.57 5.37 -6.23
N ALA A 139 4.12 6.44 -5.65
CA ALA A 139 3.44 7.22 -4.61
C ALA A 139 2.29 8.09 -5.15
N ARG A 140 2.14 8.23 -6.47
CA ARG A 140 1.10 9.08 -7.10
C ARG A 140 -0.33 8.65 -6.72
N GLY A 141 -1.19 9.65 -6.51
CA GLY A 141 -2.62 9.43 -6.23
C GLY A 141 -2.89 8.77 -4.87
N SER A 142 -4.09 8.23 -4.71
CA SER A 142 -4.54 7.67 -3.43
C SER A 142 -3.74 6.45 -2.97
N GLY A 143 -3.37 5.54 -3.88
CA GLY A 143 -2.74 4.26 -3.51
C GLY A 143 -3.73 3.10 -3.35
N ILE A 144 -5.04 3.39 -3.22
CA ILE A 144 -6.09 2.37 -3.12
C ILE A 144 -6.07 1.39 -4.30
N PRO A 145 -5.98 1.83 -5.58
CA PRO A 145 -5.94 0.89 -6.70
C PRO A 145 -4.74 -0.06 -6.62
N GLN A 146 -3.57 0.42 -6.17
CA GLN A 146 -2.38 -0.39 -6.04
C GLN A 146 -2.51 -1.43 -4.91
N VAL A 147 -3.12 -1.05 -3.78
CA VAL A 147 -3.44 -1.99 -2.70
C VAL A 147 -4.46 -3.03 -3.17
N LYS A 148 -5.51 -2.62 -3.89
CA LYS A 148 -6.49 -3.52 -4.49
C LYS A 148 -5.85 -4.52 -5.45
N CYS A 149 -5.00 -4.04 -6.37
CA CYS A 149 -4.25 -4.92 -7.28
C CYS A 149 -3.35 -5.90 -6.51
N TYR A 150 -2.66 -5.42 -5.47
CA TYR A 150 -1.86 -6.27 -4.62
C TYR A 150 -2.73 -7.35 -3.97
N LEU A 151 -3.83 -7.00 -3.29
CA LEU A 151 -4.71 -7.96 -2.61
C LEU A 151 -5.39 -8.97 -3.56
N ASN A 152 -5.65 -8.56 -4.80
CA ASN A 152 -6.16 -9.43 -5.88
C ASN A 152 -5.09 -10.45 -6.36
N GLY A 153 -3.81 -10.21 -6.06
CA GLY A 153 -2.71 -11.12 -6.41
C GLY A 153 -1.86 -10.64 -7.57
N VAL A 154 -1.93 -9.37 -7.93
CA VAL A 154 -1.04 -8.76 -8.92
C VAL A 154 0.17 -8.15 -8.22
N ALA A 155 1.37 -8.63 -8.55
CA ALA A 155 2.63 -8.12 -8.04
C ALA A 155 2.95 -6.74 -8.62
N VAL A 156 2.42 -5.68 -7.99
CA VAL A 156 2.76 -4.30 -8.38
C VAL A 156 4.15 -3.95 -7.86
N PRO A 157 5.11 -3.62 -8.74
CA PRO A 157 6.48 -3.36 -8.33
C PRO A 157 6.55 -2.09 -7.48
N HIS A 158 7.38 -2.12 -6.43
CA HIS A 158 7.64 -0.99 -5.51
C HIS A 158 6.47 -0.55 -4.61
N VAL A 159 5.29 -1.18 -4.70
CA VAL A 159 4.09 -0.76 -3.96
C VAL A 159 4.30 -0.77 -2.43
N LEU A 160 4.94 -1.81 -1.89
CA LEU A 160 5.19 -1.95 -0.44
C LEU A 160 6.58 -1.48 0.02
N ARG A 161 7.27 -0.61 -0.74
CA ARG A 161 8.62 -0.14 -0.35
C ARG A 161 8.54 1.03 0.63
N LEU A 162 9.49 1.07 1.57
CA LEU A 162 9.64 2.17 2.54
C LEU A 162 9.79 3.54 1.85
N LYS A 163 10.51 3.59 0.72
CA LYS A 163 10.65 4.81 -0.09
C LYS A 163 9.29 5.34 -0.58
N ALA A 164 8.37 4.44 -0.98
CA ALA A 164 7.01 4.81 -1.36
C ALA A 164 6.22 5.36 -0.16
N LEU A 165 6.37 4.79 1.04
CA LEU A 165 5.75 5.33 2.26
C LEU A 165 6.20 6.77 2.53
N VAL A 166 7.51 7.02 2.51
CA VAL A 166 8.08 8.35 2.79
C VAL A 166 7.61 9.37 1.74
N ALA A 167 7.70 9.03 0.45
CA ALA A 167 7.24 9.92 -0.62
C ALA A 167 5.73 10.20 -0.51
N LYS A 168 4.93 9.22 -0.10
CA LYS A 168 3.47 9.34 0.00
C LYS A 168 3.03 10.16 1.23
N VAL A 169 3.62 9.90 2.39
CA VAL A 169 3.37 10.66 3.64
C VAL A 169 3.78 12.12 3.48
N LEU A 170 4.97 12.40 2.96
CA LEU A 170 5.41 13.78 2.75
C LEU A 170 4.61 14.44 1.62
N GLY A 171 4.36 13.72 0.52
CA GLY A 171 3.60 14.23 -0.61
C GLY A 171 2.19 14.65 -0.23
N VAL A 172 1.49 13.87 0.60
CA VAL A 172 0.13 14.22 1.07
C VAL A 172 0.14 15.42 2.01
N ILE A 173 1.14 15.52 2.90
CA ILE A 173 1.28 16.67 3.81
C ILE A 173 1.39 17.96 2.98
N PHE A 174 2.30 18.01 2.02
CA PHE A 174 2.51 19.20 1.19
C PHE A 174 1.36 19.46 0.20
N ALA A 175 0.74 18.42 -0.36
CA ALA A 175 -0.40 18.59 -1.26
C ALA A 175 -1.62 19.19 -0.54
N VAL A 176 -1.95 18.67 0.65
CA VAL A 176 -3.08 19.18 1.44
C VAL A 176 -2.78 20.57 2.00
N SER A 177 -1.59 20.79 2.56
CA SER A 177 -1.20 22.12 3.06
C SER A 177 -1.07 23.16 1.93
N GLY A 178 -0.71 22.73 0.72
CA GLY A 178 -0.67 23.55 -0.49
C GLY A 178 -2.04 23.95 -1.03
N GLY A 179 -3.14 23.45 -0.45
CA GLY A 179 -4.50 23.85 -0.80
C GLY A 179 -5.07 23.20 -2.06
N LEU A 180 -4.49 22.09 -2.54
CA LEU A 180 -5.14 21.28 -3.56
C LEU A 180 -6.46 20.70 -3.04
N ALA A 181 -7.44 20.51 -3.93
CA ALA A 181 -8.70 19.83 -3.64
C ALA A 181 -8.49 18.29 -3.51
N VAL A 182 -7.71 17.88 -2.52
CA VAL A 182 -7.35 16.47 -2.25
C VAL A 182 -7.48 16.16 -0.77
N GLY A 183 -7.75 14.89 -0.46
CA GLY A 183 -7.87 14.37 0.91
C GLY A 183 -6.66 13.54 1.33
N LYS A 184 -6.38 13.51 2.64
CA LYS A 184 -5.33 12.66 3.24
C LYS A 184 -5.78 11.22 3.50
N GLU A 185 -7.08 10.95 3.44
CA GLU A 185 -7.66 9.66 3.87
C GLU A 185 -7.28 8.49 2.96
N GLY A 186 -7.29 8.68 1.64
CA GLY A 186 -6.89 7.64 0.69
C GLY A 186 -5.43 7.17 0.86
N PRO A 187 -4.45 8.10 0.87
CA PRO A 187 -3.05 7.78 1.15
C PRO A 187 -2.80 7.06 2.48
N MET A 188 -3.66 7.21 3.49
CA MET A 188 -3.52 6.48 4.76
C MET A 188 -3.74 4.98 4.62
N ILE A 189 -4.67 4.55 3.75
CA ILE A 189 -4.93 3.13 3.46
C ILE A 189 -3.69 2.46 2.88
N HIS A 190 -3.07 3.11 1.89
CA HIS A 190 -1.84 2.61 1.29
C HIS A 190 -0.65 2.67 2.27
N SER A 191 -0.56 3.71 3.10
CA SER A 191 0.48 3.81 4.12
C SER A 191 0.41 2.65 5.12
N GLY A 192 -0.80 2.31 5.60
CA GLY A 192 -1.02 1.15 6.47
C GLY A 192 -0.63 -0.18 5.81
N ALA A 193 -0.98 -0.36 4.53
CA ALA A 193 -0.56 -1.53 3.73
C ALA A 193 0.98 -1.64 3.63
N ILE A 194 1.69 -0.53 3.38
CA ILE A 194 3.17 -0.52 3.31
C ILE A 194 3.79 -0.84 4.67
N ILE A 195 3.27 -0.25 5.75
CA ILE A 195 3.72 -0.48 7.13
C ILE A 195 3.57 -1.97 7.48
N ALA A 196 2.42 -2.57 7.17
CA ALA A 196 2.17 -3.99 7.38
C ALA A 196 3.10 -4.90 6.56
N GLY A 197 3.30 -4.58 5.28
CA GLY A 197 4.23 -5.29 4.41
C GLY A 197 5.68 -5.20 4.88
N GLY A 198 6.08 -4.11 5.55
CA GLY A 198 7.43 -3.95 6.12
C GLY A 198 7.61 -4.68 7.45
N ILE A 199 6.68 -4.48 8.38
CA ILE A 199 6.73 -5.08 9.73
C ILE A 199 6.67 -6.61 9.66
N SER A 200 5.73 -7.16 8.89
CA SER A 200 5.50 -8.61 8.81
C SER A 200 6.73 -9.39 8.34
N GLN A 201 7.58 -8.78 7.51
CA GLN A 201 8.75 -9.43 6.94
C GLN A 201 9.97 -9.38 7.86
N GLY A 202 9.99 -8.45 8.83
CA GLY A 202 11.16 -8.24 9.70
C GLY A 202 12.44 -7.90 8.93
N LYS A 203 12.30 -7.42 7.68
CA LYS A 203 13.39 -7.10 6.77
C LYS A 203 13.07 -5.80 6.07
N SER A 204 14.03 -4.88 6.06
CA SER A 204 13.94 -3.68 5.24
C SER A 204 14.86 -3.82 4.04
N SER A 205 14.28 -4.12 2.88
CA SER A 205 15.03 -4.14 1.61
C SER A 205 15.60 -2.74 1.30
N SER A 206 14.91 -1.68 1.74
CA SER A 206 15.34 -0.29 1.52
C SER A 206 16.52 0.12 2.40
N LEU A 207 16.64 -0.43 3.61
CA LEU A 207 17.75 -0.13 4.55
C LEU A 207 18.81 -1.24 4.57
N LYS A 208 18.63 -2.32 3.80
CA LYS A 208 19.47 -3.54 3.80
C LYS A 208 19.63 -4.16 5.20
N ILE A 209 18.61 -4.05 6.05
CA ILE A 209 18.59 -4.63 7.39
C ILE A 209 17.72 -5.88 7.35
N ASP A 210 18.28 -7.02 7.78
CA ASP A 210 17.51 -8.24 8.07
C ASP A 210 17.58 -8.48 9.58
N LEU A 211 16.44 -8.37 10.27
CA LEU A 211 16.38 -8.58 11.72
C LEU A 211 16.40 -10.07 12.07
N HIS A 212 16.37 -10.97 11.08
CA HIS A 212 16.27 -12.43 11.25
C HIS A 212 15.08 -12.91 12.09
N ILE A 213 14.11 -12.04 12.35
CA ILE A 213 12.87 -12.30 13.07
C ILE A 213 11.75 -12.51 12.02
N PHE A 214 10.71 -13.28 12.37
CA PHE A 214 9.51 -13.52 11.55
C PHE A 214 9.72 -14.28 10.22
N LYS A 215 10.77 -15.11 10.10
CA LYS A 215 11.03 -15.88 8.87
C LYS A 215 9.83 -16.69 8.36
N TYR A 216 9.04 -17.27 9.27
CA TYR A 216 7.82 -18.03 8.93
C TYR A 216 6.78 -17.20 8.17
N PHE A 217 6.67 -15.90 8.44
CA PHE A 217 5.69 -15.01 7.82
C PHE A 217 6.16 -14.40 6.49
N ARG A 218 7.29 -14.86 5.94
CA ARG A 218 7.86 -14.33 4.70
C ARG A 218 7.22 -14.88 3.42
N THR A 219 6.15 -15.65 3.54
CA THR A 219 5.35 -16.15 2.41
C THR A 219 4.34 -15.11 1.94
N ASP A 220 4.05 -15.07 0.63
CA ASP A 220 3.13 -14.09 0.03
C ASP A 220 1.70 -14.18 0.59
N LYS A 221 1.22 -15.40 0.90
CA LYS A 221 -0.05 -15.61 1.62
C LYS A 221 -0.11 -14.85 2.94
N HIS A 222 0.88 -15.05 3.82
CA HIS A 222 0.91 -14.38 5.13
C HIS A 222 1.09 -12.88 4.98
N LYS A 223 1.95 -12.45 4.05
CA LYS A 223 2.15 -11.05 3.74
C LYS A 223 0.87 -10.37 3.26
N ARG A 224 0.05 -11.04 2.45
CA ARG A 224 -1.27 -10.55 2.05
C ARG A 224 -2.18 -10.34 3.24
N ASP A 225 -2.28 -11.30 4.15
CA ASP A 225 -3.10 -11.18 5.37
C ASP A 225 -2.70 -9.93 6.19
N PHE A 226 -1.40 -9.70 6.38
CA PHE A 226 -0.92 -8.52 7.09
C PHE A 226 -1.20 -7.24 6.31
N VAL A 227 -1.00 -7.22 5.00
CA VAL A 227 -1.28 -6.05 4.15
C VAL A 227 -2.77 -5.69 4.16
N ALA A 228 -3.66 -6.68 4.14
CA ALA A 228 -5.10 -6.49 4.28
C ALA A 228 -5.44 -5.87 5.64
N ALA A 229 -4.85 -6.38 6.73
CA ALA A 229 -5.00 -5.81 8.07
C ALA A 229 -4.46 -4.37 8.16
N GLY A 230 -3.31 -4.09 7.54
CA GLY A 230 -2.73 -2.75 7.47
C GLY A 230 -3.61 -1.77 6.69
N ALA A 231 -4.21 -2.23 5.59
CA ALA A 231 -5.16 -1.43 4.82
C ALA A 231 -6.43 -1.12 5.65
N ALA A 232 -6.99 -2.11 6.34
CA ALA A 232 -8.11 -1.93 7.27
C ALA A 232 -7.78 -0.95 8.40
N ALA A 233 -6.60 -1.09 9.02
CA ALA A 233 -6.11 -0.16 10.04
C ALA A 233 -5.95 1.26 9.49
N GLY A 234 -5.54 1.41 8.22
CA GLY A 234 -5.48 2.68 7.52
C GLY A 234 -6.86 3.30 7.30
N VAL A 235 -7.86 2.51 6.92
CA VAL A 235 -9.28 2.95 6.82
C VAL A 235 -9.80 3.38 8.20
N ALA A 236 -9.55 2.57 9.23
CA ALA A 236 -9.96 2.87 10.60
C ALA A 236 -9.33 4.18 11.11
N ALA A 237 -8.04 4.40 10.85
CA ALA A 237 -7.32 5.61 11.24
C ALA A 237 -7.75 6.85 10.45
N ALA A 238 -8.15 6.68 9.18
CA ALA A 238 -8.60 7.75 8.31
C ALA A 238 -10.04 8.22 8.64
N PHE A 239 -10.95 7.27 8.82
CA PHE A 239 -12.39 7.55 8.94
C PHE A 239 -12.97 7.34 10.33
N GLY A 240 -12.20 6.82 11.29
CA GLY A 240 -12.71 6.44 12.61
C GLY A 240 -13.69 5.26 12.56
N ALA A 241 -13.64 4.46 11.48
CA ALA A 241 -14.60 3.38 11.20
C ALA A 241 -13.88 2.02 11.13
N PRO A 242 -13.62 1.35 12.27
CA PRO A 242 -12.89 0.07 12.29
C PRO A 242 -13.64 -1.04 11.54
N VAL A 243 -14.95 -1.16 11.75
CA VAL A 243 -15.80 -2.15 11.05
C VAL A 243 -15.79 -1.90 9.53
N GLY A 244 -15.79 -0.63 9.11
CA GLY A 244 -15.66 -0.27 7.69
C GLY A 244 -14.31 -0.70 7.10
N GLY A 245 -13.23 -0.60 7.88
CA GLY A 245 -11.91 -1.10 7.48
C GLY A 245 -11.87 -2.62 7.30
N VAL A 246 -12.48 -3.37 8.22
CA VAL A 246 -12.61 -4.83 8.12
C VAL A 246 -13.39 -5.21 6.87
N LEU A 247 -14.54 -4.56 6.63
CA LEU A 247 -15.35 -4.81 5.43
C LEU A 247 -14.59 -4.49 4.14
N PHE A 248 -13.85 -3.38 4.11
CA PHE A 248 -12.98 -3.03 2.98
C PHE A 248 -11.91 -4.11 2.73
N ALA A 249 -11.25 -4.61 3.77
CA ALA A 249 -10.27 -5.67 3.62
C ALA A 249 -10.88 -7.00 3.16
N LEU A 250 -12.11 -7.30 3.57
CA LEU A 250 -12.84 -8.49 3.11
C LEU A 250 -13.28 -8.36 1.65
N GLU A 251 -13.81 -7.21 1.24
CA GLU A 251 -14.23 -6.95 -0.14
C GLU A 251 -13.05 -7.02 -1.12
N GLU A 252 -11.90 -6.45 -0.75
CA GLU A 252 -10.75 -6.32 -1.65
C GLU A 252 -9.73 -7.46 -1.53
N GLY A 253 -9.68 -8.16 -0.39
CA GLY A 253 -8.64 -9.14 -0.07
C GLY A 253 -9.11 -10.57 0.11
N ALA A 254 -10.41 -10.83 0.24
CA ALA A 254 -10.93 -12.17 0.46
C ALA A 254 -11.57 -12.75 -0.81
N SER A 255 -10.92 -13.75 -1.41
CA SER A 255 -11.61 -14.68 -2.33
C SER A 255 -12.57 -15.60 -1.57
N PHE A 256 -12.33 -15.83 -0.28
CA PHE A 256 -13.12 -16.66 0.61
C PHE A 256 -13.16 -16.08 2.03
N PHE A 257 -14.29 -16.21 2.72
CA PHE A 257 -14.46 -15.70 4.07
C PHE A 257 -13.71 -16.56 5.10
N ASN A 258 -12.66 -16.02 5.71
CA ASN A 258 -11.89 -16.69 6.77
C ASN A 258 -12.15 -16.03 8.13
N GLN A 259 -12.94 -16.70 8.98
CA GLN A 259 -13.35 -16.19 10.29
C GLN A 259 -12.15 -15.79 11.16
N GLN A 260 -11.08 -16.59 11.19
CA GLN A 260 -9.91 -16.27 12.02
C GLN A 260 -9.22 -15.01 11.52
N LEU A 261 -9.04 -14.85 10.21
CA LEU A 261 -8.44 -13.66 9.63
C LEU A 261 -9.28 -12.41 9.95
N THR A 262 -10.60 -12.50 9.81
CA THR A 262 -11.53 -11.40 10.14
C THR A 262 -11.39 -10.95 11.60
N TRP A 263 -11.19 -11.87 12.55
CA TRP A 263 -10.98 -11.50 13.96
C TRP A 263 -9.64 -10.84 14.25
N PHE A 264 -8.63 -11.07 13.40
CA PHE A 264 -7.31 -10.44 13.56
C PHE A 264 -7.25 -9.01 13.01
N ILE A 265 -8.10 -8.70 12.02
CA ILE A 265 -8.18 -7.39 11.34
C ILE A 265 -8.98 -6.42 12.20
#